data_AF-A0A7L1ISZ8-F1
#
_entry.id   AF-A0A7L1ISZ8-F1
#
_cell.length_a   1.000
_cell.length_b   1.000
_cell.length_c   1.000
_cell.angle_alpha   90.00
_cell.angle_beta   90.00
_cell.angle_gamma   90.00
#
_symmetry.space_group_name_H-M   'P 1'
#
loop_
_entity.id
_entity.type
_entity.pdbx_description
1 polymer ?
#
loop_
_entity_poly.entity_id
_entity_poly.type
_entity_poly.pdbx_seq_one_letter_code
_entity_poly.pdbx_strand_id
1 'polypeptide(L)'
;RFKNHVFRDVEHGFDLPKSLAVSNVAVRILHTQYDHLSPLRLQCQNVLKLEVLDSEELTQHSKDSVEEPEEEKTAREEPSSPAEVCSNERKSARSLKENSSSIADINEAEEKTEKKSEILDVPSQVQDPLMQEKANEKEEAITDDNVVDLQQFVPVGGVYHIDALQLPPQVRQIKDWNMVELLDGGLEAYPYRPEEADEATHPPIHITLRLSDRVMYFEDPVIARWDPAGQQWRTDGISNVTYKTQEKSITFEMDAFYTVALLQDAHCNMPYRAWELRPTGMDEALLRVTTVFATVQIQIKGNQCMLSSVAVEEKDVLSHVTGKWTTPLDLRVVLKKAGVNIFPGECSYKYVSVNKKAALAEVRAYQQMALVASAFAFAWSKWNREAGQEKVVFKASEHLKADAIEDKDWSLYMFNGQKAQKLKITETSEAFSEELEEDSEFHSTLYHMLKDFASKEAIDRVEAASFLFTDVVYQLLLATRVLTYS
;
A
#
# COMPACT_ATOMS: atom_id res chain seq x y z
N ARG A 1 46.75 6.43 -4.90
CA ARG A 1 45.83 7.26 -4.09
C ARG A 1 44.46 7.04 -4.72
N PHE A 2 43.39 6.85 -3.95
CA PHE A 2 42.04 6.82 -4.53
C PHE A 2 41.80 8.13 -5.28
N LYS A 3 41.04 8.08 -6.37
CA LYS A 3 40.60 9.30 -7.05
C LYS A 3 39.20 9.60 -6.55
N ASN A 4 39.06 10.72 -5.86
CA ASN A 4 37.79 11.16 -5.31
C ASN A 4 37.13 12.19 -6.23
N HIS A 5 35.81 12.17 -6.27
CA HIS A 5 35.03 13.21 -6.92
C HIS A 5 33.71 13.42 -6.20
N VAL A 6 33.27 14.68 -6.09
CA VAL A 6 31.98 15.07 -5.54
C VAL A 6 31.32 16.02 -6.53
N PHE A 7 30.11 15.66 -6.97
CA PHE A 7 29.25 16.47 -7.81
C PHE A 7 28.65 17.58 -6.96
N ARG A 8 29.20 18.80 -7.05
CA ARG A 8 28.85 19.92 -6.15
C ARG A 8 27.37 20.31 -6.15
N ASP A 9 26.67 20.12 -7.27
CA ASP A 9 25.27 20.54 -7.40
C ASP A 9 24.29 19.64 -6.62
N VAL A 10 24.65 18.36 -6.44
CA VAL A 10 23.81 17.34 -5.80
C VAL A 10 24.47 16.69 -4.60
N GLU A 11 25.74 17.02 -4.32
CA GLU A 11 26.57 16.48 -3.24
C GLU A 11 26.68 14.95 -3.22
N HIS A 12 26.42 14.29 -4.35
CA HIS A 12 26.80 12.89 -4.56
C HIS A 12 28.29 12.78 -4.85
N GLY A 13 28.92 11.67 -4.51
CA GLY A 13 30.34 11.46 -4.73
C GLY A 13 30.74 10.01 -4.78
N PHE A 14 31.98 9.79 -5.16
CA PHE A 14 32.58 8.46 -5.20
C PHE A 14 34.10 8.53 -4.99
N ASP A 15 34.67 7.44 -4.47
CA ASP A 15 36.11 7.20 -4.42
C ASP A 15 36.45 5.95 -5.22
N LEU A 16 37.18 6.15 -6.32
CA LEU A 16 37.62 5.06 -7.18
C LEU A 16 38.95 4.47 -6.72
N PRO A 17 39.09 3.13 -6.74
CA PRO A 17 40.37 2.49 -6.55
C PRO A 17 41.38 2.86 -7.63
N LYS A 18 42.66 2.68 -7.31
CA LYS A 18 43.77 3.09 -8.20
C LYS A 18 43.66 2.49 -9.61
N SER A 19 43.21 1.24 -9.72
CA SER A 19 43.02 0.53 -11.00
C SER A 19 42.02 1.24 -11.91
N LEU A 20 40.87 1.65 -11.37
CA LEU A 20 39.87 2.42 -12.12
C LEU A 20 40.30 3.87 -12.38
N ALA A 21 41.00 4.48 -11.42
CA ALA A 21 41.42 5.88 -11.51
C ALA A 21 42.40 6.16 -12.66
N VAL A 22 43.15 5.16 -13.11
CA VAL A 22 44.08 5.24 -14.25
C VAL A 22 43.48 4.76 -15.57
N SER A 23 42.28 4.18 -15.54
CA SER A 23 41.56 3.72 -16.73
C SER A 23 40.77 4.85 -17.39
N ASN A 24 40.48 4.67 -18.68
CA ASN A 24 39.61 5.57 -19.45
C ASN A 24 38.13 5.29 -19.15
N VAL A 25 37.70 5.67 -17.93
CA VAL A 25 36.35 5.40 -17.41
C VAL A 25 35.66 6.71 -17.03
N ALA A 26 34.38 6.80 -17.37
CA ALA A 26 33.45 7.79 -16.82
C ALA A 26 32.54 7.11 -15.80
N VAL A 27 32.34 7.73 -14.64
CA VAL A 27 31.35 7.28 -13.66
C VAL A 27 30.09 8.10 -13.83
N ARG A 28 28.94 7.43 -13.89
CA ARG A 28 27.62 8.04 -13.96
C ARG A 28 26.81 7.62 -12.75
N ILE A 29 26.13 8.60 -12.13
CA ILE A 29 25.08 8.36 -11.14
C ILE A 29 23.81 8.98 -11.72
N LEU A 30 22.85 8.14 -12.11
CA LEU A 30 21.53 8.56 -12.58
C LEU A 30 20.50 8.24 -11.49
N HIS A 31 19.84 9.27 -10.96
CA HIS A 31 18.80 9.12 -9.94
C HIS A 31 17.41 9.24 -10.55
N THR A 32 16.57 8.22 -10.37
CA THR A 32 15.16 8.25 -10.73
C THR A 32 14.31 8.38 -9.48
N GLN A 33 13.28 9.24 -9.51
CA GLN A 33 12.38 9.42 -8.37
C GLN A 33 11.51 8.19 -8.08
N TYR A 34 11.35 7.32 -9.08
CA TYR A 34 10.52 6.13 -9.00
C TYR A 34 11.35 4.88 -9.19
N ASP A 35 10.93 3.84 -8.48
CA ASP A 35 11.34 2.48 -8.77
C ASP A 35 10.58 1.98 -10.00
N HIS A 36 11.34 1.64 -11.02
CA HIS A 36 10.87 1.13 -12.32
C HIS A 36 11.33 -0.32 -12.53
N LEU A 37 11.97 -0.92 -11.53
CA LEU A 37 12.56 -2.26 -11.60
C LEU A 37 11.70 -3.27 -10.87
N SER A 38 11.25 -2.95 -9.66
CA SER A 38 10.42 -3.88 -8.89
C SER A 38 9.11 -4.18 -9.61
N PRO A 39 8.69 -5.46 -9.67
CA PRO A 39 7.40 -5.84 -10.19
C PRO A 39 6.26 -5.13 -9.43
N LEU A 40 5.39 -4.42 -10.15
CA LEU A 40 4.25 -3.70 -9.55
C LEU A 40 3.33 -4.61 -8.71
N ARG A 41 3.25 -5.90 -9.05
CA ARG A 41 2.47 -6.89 -8.28
C ARG A 41 2.96 -7.08 -6.84
N LEU A 42 4.26 -6.88 -6.59
CA LEU A 42 4.85 -6.98 -5.25
C LEU A 42 4.69 -5.66 -4.47
N GLN A 43 4.50 -4.53 -5.16
CA GLN A 43 4.31 -3.21 -4.55
C GLN A 43 2.85 -2.83 -4.33
N CYS A 44 1.94 -3.33 -5.18
CA CYS A 44 0.50 -3.11 -5.08
C CYS A 44 -0.11 -4.10 -4.08
N GLN A 45 -0.06 -3.72 -2.80
CA GLN A 45 -0.94 -4.30 -1.78
C GLN A 45 -2.38 -4.02 -2.19
N ASN A 46 -3.09 -5.04 -2.67
CA ASN A 46 -4.48 -4.89 -3.08
C ASN A 46 -5.29 -4.35 -1.88
N VAL A 47 -6.24 -3.47 -2.17
CA VAL A 47 -7.25 -3.09 -1.20
C VAL A 47 -8.12 -4.32 -1.01
N LEU A 48 -8.40 -4.70 0.24
CA LEU A 48 -9.34 -5.79 0.58
C LEU A 48 -10.59 -5.66 -0.30
N LYS A 49 -10.71 -6.51 -1.32
CA LYS A 49 -11.95 -6.64 -2.08
C LYS A 49 -12.88 -7.48 -1.24
N LEU A 50 -13.83 -6.83 -0.59
CA LEU A 50 -15.01 -7.53 -0.09
C LEU A 50 -15.86 -7.84 -1.31
N GLU A 51 -15.93 -9.11 -1.70
CA GLU A 51 -17.00 -9.58 -2.59
C GLU A 51 -18.32 -9.30 -1.88
N VAL A 52 -19.04 -8.30 -2.37
CA VAL A 52 -20.42 -8.04 -1.95
C VAL A 52 -21.20 -9.28 -2.35
N LEU A 53 -21.73 -10.00 -1.36
CA LEU A 53 -22.74 -11.03 -1.58
C LEU A 53 -23.95 -10.32 -2.20
N ASP A 54 -24.06 -10.38 -3.53
CA ASP A 54 -25.30 -10.08 -4.23
C ASP A 54 -26.36 -11.02 -3.65
N SER A 55 -27.30 -10.43 -2.93
CA SER A 55 -28.52 -11.12 -2.56
C SER A 55 -29.31 -11.27 -3.84
N GLU A 56 -29.42 -12.50 -4.35
CA GLU A 56 -30.40 -12.84 -5.39
C GLU A 56 -31.79 -12.51 -4.83
N GLU A 57 -32.29 -11.31 -5.15
CA GLU A 57 -33.69 -10.97 -4.92
C GLU A 57 -34.56 -11.82 -5.86
N LEU A 58 -35.22 -12.76 -5.22
CA LEU A 58 -36.28 -13.61 -5.70
C LEU A 58 -37.41 -12.75 -6.32
N THR A 59 -37.37 -12.52 -7.63
CA THR A 59 -38.54 -11.98 -8.36
C THR A 59 -39.53 -13.13 -8.58
N GLN A 60 -40.47 -13.26 -7.63
CA GLN A 60 -41.68 -14.03 -7.82
C GLN A 60 -42.49 -13.42 -8.97
N HIS A 61 -42.51 -14.13 -10.09
CA HIS A 61 -43.49 -13.96 -11.15
C HIS A 61 -44.92 -14.04 -10.60
N SER A 62 -45.68 -12.95 -10.70
CA SER A 62 -47.13 -13.02 -10.89
C SER A 62 -47.44 -12.68 -12.34
N LYS A 63 -47.93 -13.68 -13.08
CA LYS A 63 -48.66 -13.49 -14.33
C LYS A 63 -50.08 -13.06 -13.95
N ASP A 64 -50.56 -11.98 -14.56
CA ASP A 64 -51.89 -12.01 -15.17
C ASP A 64 -51.97 -11.02 -16.33
N SER A 65 -52.73 -11.44 -17.31
CA SER A 65 -52.68 -11.11 -18.74
C SER A 65 -53.68 -10.03 -19.20
N VAL A 66 -53.48 -9.63 -20.48
CA VAL A 66 -54.43 -9.09 -21.49
C VAL A 66 -54.47 -7.54 -21.55
N GLU A 67 -54.34 -6.81 -22.67
CA GLU A 67 -54.52 -7.02 -24.14
C GLU A 67 -53.71 -5.93 -24.90
N GLU A 68 -53.26 -6.19 -26.14
CA GLU A 68 -52.83 -5.13 -27.08
C GLU A 68 -54.05 -4.41 -27.71
N PRO A 69 -53.86 -3.25 -28.36
CA PRO A 69 -53.69 -3.30 -29.82
C PRO A 69 -52.68 -2.31 -30.44
N GLU A 70 -52.39 -2.65 -31.69
CA GLU A 70 -51.48 -2.14 -32.72
C GLU A 70 -51.57 -0.66 -33.17
N GLU A 71 -50.43 -0.24 -33.77
CA GLU A 71 -50.22 0.72 -34.90
C GLU A 71 -50.49 2.23 -34.68
N GLU A 72 -49.70 3.21 -35.17
CA GLU A 72 -48.94 3.32 -36.43
C GLU A 72 -47.99 4.56 -36.40
N LYS A 73 -46.90 4.51 -37.22
CA LYS A 73 -46.14 5.63 -37.87
C LYS A 73 -45.21 6.49 -36.99
N THR A 74 -43.98 6.87 -37.38
CA THR A 74 -43.26 6.84 -38.67
C THR A 74 -41.76 7.07 -38.41
N ALA A 75 -40.92 6.40 -39.20
CA ALA A 75 -39.47 6.57 -39.25
C ALA A 75 -39.04 7.84 -40.01
N ARG A 76 -37.88 8.39 -39.65
CA ARG A 76 -37.00 9.14 -40.56
C ARG A 76 -35.55 9.03 -40.08
N GLU A 77 -34.79 8.13 -40.71
CA GLU A 77 -33.32 8.15 -40.79
C GLU A 77 -32.90 9.29 -41.76
N GLU A 78 -31.72 9.92 -41.69
CA GLU A 78 -30.34 9.45 -41.98
C GLU A 78 -29.44 10.74 -41.96
N PRO A 79 -28.11 10.75 -42.27
CA PRO A 79 -27.09 9.70 -42.32
C PRO A 79 -25.71 10.12 -41.73
N SER A 80 -24.77 9.18 -41.83
CA SER A 80 -23.35 9.21 -41.47
C SER A 80 -22.40 9.62 -42.63
N SER A 81 -21.29 10.31 -42.25
CA SER A 81 -19.92 10.31 -42.84
C SER A 81 -19.71 10.89 -44.26
N PRO A 82 -18.48 11.31 -44.66
CA PRO A 82 -17.34 10.41 -44.88
C PRO A 82 -15.95 10.93 -44.48
N ALA A 83 -15.01 9.98 -44.51
CA ALA A 83 -13.59 10.07 -44.23
C ALA A 83 -12.74 10.77 -45.32
N GLU A 84 -11.53 11.19 -44.94
CA GLU A 84 -10.38 11.24 -45.84
C GLU A 84 -9.10 10.74 -45.15
N VAL A 85 -8.24 10.14 -45.97
CA VAL A 85 -7.14 9.21 -45.70
C VAL A 85 -5.81 9.88 -46.05
N CYS A 86 -4.73 9.65 -45.29
CA CYS A 86 -3.42 9.30 -45.88
C CYS A 86 -2.43 8.72 -44.85
N SER A 87 -1.52 7.91 -45.38
CA SER A 87 -0.83 6.76 -44.80
C SER A 87 0.68 6.95 -44.57
N ASN A 88 1.27 6.15 -43.68
CA ASN A 88 2.50 5.32 -43.83
C ASN A 88 3.15 5.07 -42.45
N GLU A 89 3.92 4.01 -42.15
CA GLU A 89 4.04 2.60 -42.57
C GLU A 89 5.12 2.00 -41.63
N ARG A 90 5.07 0.66 -41.38
CA ARG A 90 6.04 -0.27 -40.71
C ARG A 90 5.61 -0.76 -39.32
N LYS A 91 4.91 -1.89 -39.21
CA LYS A 91 5.34 -3.33 -39.30
C LYS A 91 6.11 -3.83 -38.07
N SER A 92 5.44 -4.65 -37.25
CA SER A 92 5.85 -6.05 -37.00
C SER A 92 4.74 -6.81 -36.29
N ALA A 93 4.38 -7.95 -36.86
CA ALA A 93 3.41 -8.93 -36.35
C ALA A 93 4.16 -10.18 -35.89
N ARG A 94 3.74 -10.78 -34.76
CA ARG A 94 3.96 -12.20 -34.45
C ARG A 94 2.63 -12.79 -34.00
N SER A 95 2.08 -13.64 -34.86
CA SER A 95 0.87 -14.43 -34.66
C SER A 95 1.15 -15.63 -33.74
N LEU A 96 0.28 -15.81 -32.76
CA LEU A 96 0.09 -17.04 -32.00
C LEU A 96 -0.47 -18.12 -32.93
N LYS A 97 0.06 -19.34 -32.85
CA LYS A 97 -0.41 -20.49 -33.60
C LYS A 97 -0.89 -21.55 -32.60
N GLU A 98 -2.21 -21.65 -32.49
CA GLU A 98 -2.91 -22.80 -31.92
C GLU A 98 -2.71 -24.00 -32.85
N ASN A 99 -2.42 -25.17 -32.28
CA ASN A 99 -2.45 -26.44 -32.98
C ASN A 99 -3.61 -27.27 -32.42
N SER A 100 -4.50 -27.72 -33.31
CA SER A 100 -5.51 -28.73 -33.03
C SER A 100 -5.61 -29.75 -34.18
N SER A 101 -6.13 -30.93 -33.83
CA SER A 101 -6.42 -32.16 -34.62
C SER A 101 -5.22 -33.09 -34.89
N SER A 102 -5.32 -34.42 -34.82
CA SER A 102 -6.47 -35.32 -35.11
C SER A 102 -6.31 -36.75 -34.53
N ILE A 103 -7.45 -37.40 -34.17
CA ILE A 103 -7.96 -38.77 -34.53
C ILE A 103 -7.02 -39.99 -34.28
N ALA A 104 -7.39 -41.17 -33.80
CA ALA A 104 -8.54 -41.84 -33.17
C ALA A 104 -8.03 -43.23 -32.69
N ASP A 105 -8.70 -43.89 -31.75
CA ASP A 105 -9.03 -45.32 -31.89
C ASP A 105 -10.01 -45.79 -30.80
N ILE A 106 -10.91 -46.66 -31.25
CA ILE A 106 -12.08 -47.21 -30.59
C ILE A 106 -11.68 -48.46 -29.79
N ASN A 107 -12.32 -48.70 -28.64
CA ASN A 107 -12.79 -50.03 -28.25
C ASN A 107 -13.89 -49.95 -27.18
N GLU A 108 -14.98 -50.65 -27.49
CA GLU A 108 -16.18 -50.86 -26.69
C GLU A 108 -15.93 -51.85 -25.54
N ALA A 109 -16.63 -51.66 -24.42
CA ALA A 109 -17.22 -52.77 -23.66
C ALA A 109 -18.36 -52.24 -22.78
N GLU A 110 -19.54 -52.82 -22.97
CA GLU A 110 -20.79 -52.62 -22.23
C GLU A 110 -20.67 -53.12 -20.77
N GLU A 111 -21.35 -52.46 -19.83
CA GLU A 111 -22.39 -53.15 -19.04
C GLU A 111 -23.34 -52.17 -18.34
N LYS A 112 -24.58 -52.63 -18.20
CA LYS A 112 -25.80 -51.88 -17.94
C LYS A 112 -26.19 -51.87 -16.46
N THR A 113 -27.12 -50.94 -16.16
CA THR A 113 -28.24 -51.05 -15.19
C THR A 113 -27.87 -50.96 -13.69
N GLU A 114 -28.62 -50.30 -12.80
CA GLU A 114 -30.07 -50.04 -12.78
C GLU A 114 -30.38 -48.91 -11.77
N LYS A 115 -31.41 -48.10 -12.07
CA LYS A 115 -32.04 -47.16 -11.13
C LYS A 115 -33.02 -47.93 -10.24
N LYS A 116 -33.11 -47.59 -8.95
CA LYS A 116 -34.37 -47.63 -8.21
C LYS A 116 -34.42 -46.64 -7.06
N SER A 117 -35.43 -45.79 -7.12
CA SER A 117 -35.93 -44.86 -6.11
C SER A 117 -36.86 -45.59 -5.13
N GLU A 118 -36.87 -45.20 -3.84
CA GLU A 118 -38.04 -44.65 -3.13
C GLU A 118 -37.83 -44.52 -1.58
N ILE A 119 -38.13 -43.30 -1.09
CA ILE A 119 -38.88 -42.94 0.15
C ILE A 119 -38.17 -42.85 1.52
N LEU A 120 -38.17 -41.59 2.02
CA LEU A 120 -38.29 -41.02 3.39
C LEU A 120 -37.45 -41.58 4.57
N ASP A 121 -36.57 -40.74 5.12
CA ASP A 121 -36.73 -40.20 6.49
C ASP A 121 -35.66 -39.13 6.81
N VAL A 122 -36.11 -38.04 7.45
CA VAL A 122 -35.27 -36.94 7.99
C VAL A 122 -34.91 -37.28 9.44
N PRO A 123 -33.63 -37.13 9.86
CA PRO A 123 -33.37 -36.10 10.87
C PRO A 123 -32.05 -35.32 10.67
N SER A 124 -32.20 -34.00 10.76
CA SER A 124 -31.27 -32.99 11.31
C SER A 124 -29.80 -33.38 11.56
N GLN A 125 -28.89 -32.91 10.70
CA GLN A 125 -27.59 -32.34 11.09
C GLN A 125 -27.18 -31.34 10.01
N VAL A 126 -27.40 -30.05 10.25
CA VAL A 126 -26.75 -28.99 9.46
C VAL A 126 -25.33 -28.92 9.99
N GLN A 127 -24.42 -29.56 9.27
CA GLN A 127 -22.98 -29.34 9.42
C GLN A 127 -22.69 -27.96 8.82
N ASP A 128 -22.07 -27.10 9.61
CA ASP A 128 -21.46 -25.86 9.13
C ASP A 128 -20.55 -26.18 7.93
N PRO A 129 -20.69 -25.50 6.79
CA PRO A 129 -19.63 -25.52 5.80
C PRO A 129 -18.49 -24.70 6.38
N LEU A 130 -17.48 -25.40 6.91
CA LEU A 130 -16.16 -24.84 7.18
C LEU A 130 -15.67 -24.20 5.87
N MET A 131 -15.80 -22.88 5.76
CA MET A 131 -15.19 -22.10 4.70
C MET A 131 -13.68 -22.22 4.88
N GLN A 132 -13.07 -23.15 4.16
CA GLN A 132 -11.65 -23.09 3.88
C GLN A 132 -11.41 -21.84 3.05
N GLU A 133 -10.85 -20.80 3.69
CA GLU A 133 -10.04 -19.81 2.98
C GLU A 133 -8.95 -20.58 2.23
N LYS A 134 -9.19 -20.89 0.96
CA LYS A 134 -8.11 -21.27 0.04
C LYS A 134 -7.37 -19.99 -0.31
N ALA A 135 -6.63 -19.46 0.66
CA ALA A 135 -5.47 -18.64 0.34
C ALA A 135 -4.53 -19.57 -0.43
N ASN A 136 -4.33 -19.30 -1.71
CA ASN A 136 -3.35 -19.98 -2.53
C ASN A 136 -1.95 -19.47 -2.11
N GLU A 137 -1.58 -19.67 -0.84
CA GLU A 137 -0.26 -19.35 -0.29
C GLU A 137 0.70 -20.46 -0.70
N LYS A 138 1.10 -20.48 -1.97
CA LYS A 138 2.43 -20.97 -2.31
C LYS A 138 3.40 -19.83 -2.02
N GLU A 139 3.70 -19.63 -0.74
CA GLU A 139 4.85 -18.82 -0.35
C GLU A 139 6.11 -19.61 -0.68
N GLU A 140 6.83 -19.18 -1.70
CA GLU A 140 8.23 -19.55 -1.86
C GLU A 140 8.97 -18.91 -0.68
N ALA A 141 9.27 -19.71 0.35
CA ALA A 141 10.13 -19.28 1.43
C ALA A 141 11.43 -18.78 0.81
N ILE A 142 11.77 -17.50 1.02
CA ILE A 142 13.03 -16.92 0.56
C ILE A 142 14.14 -17.68 1.30
N THR A 143 14.85 -18.55 0.59
CA THR A 143 15.90 -19.42 1.16
C THR A 143 17.27 -18.76 1.20
N ASP A 144 17.41 -17.56 0.63
CA ASP A 144 18.65 -16.79 0.57
C ASP A 144 18.53 -15.52 1.42
N ASP A 145 19.29 -15.47 2.52
CA ASP A 145 19.30 -14.37 3.50
C ASP A 145 19.62 -12.99 2.88
N ASN A 146 20.18 -12.96 1.67
CA ASN A 146 20.52 -11.72 0.97
C ASN A 146 19.38 -11.16 0.11
N VAL A 147 18.34 -11.95 -0.17
CA VAL A 147 17.21 -11.49 -0.99
C VAL A 147 16.28 -10.66 -0.13
N VAL A 148 15.96 -9.47 -0.62
CA VAL A 148 15.09 -8.53 0.08
C VAL A 148 13.63 -8.95 -0.07
N ASP A 149 12.96 -9.10 1.06
CA ASP A 149 11.51 -9.24 1.10
C ASP A 149 10.82 -7.89 0.88
N LEU A 150 10.22 -7.70 -0.30
CA LEU A 150 9.49 -6.48 -0.66
C LEU A 150 8.13 -6.33 0.04
N GLN A 151 7.66 -7.35 0.76
CA GLN A 151 6.50 -7.21 1.64
C GLN A 151 6.90 -6.51 2.95
N GLN A 152 8.12 -6.77 3.45
CA GLN A 152 8.68 -6.10 4.61
C GLN A 152 9.27 -4.73 4.27
N PHE A 153 10.10 -4.67 3.22
CA PHE A 153 10.89 -3.50 2.88
C PHE A 153 10.38 -2.81 1.62
N VAL A 154 10.33 -1.48 1.65
CA VAL A 154 9.93 -0.66 0.49
C VAL A 154 11.05 0.29 0.08
N PRO A 155 11.27 0.49 -1.23
CA PRO A 155 12.21 1.48 -1.73
C PRO A 155 11.68 2.89 -1.51
N VAL A 156 12.51 3.72 -0.88
CA VAL A 156 12.19 5.07 -0.42
C VAL A 156 13.25 6.05 -0.93
N GLY A 157 12.81 7.12 -1.59
CA GLY A 157 13.71 8.12 -2.16
C GLY A 157 14.26 7.80 -3.55
N GLY A 158 13.70 6.81 -4.24
CA GLY A 158 14.00 6.50 -5.63
C GLY A 158 15.12 5.49 -5.83
N VAL A 159 15.62 5.39 -7.06
CA VAL A 159 16.61 4.40 -7.50
C VAL A 159 17.81 5.10 -8.11
N TYR A 160 19.02 4.62 -7.80
CA TYR A 160 20.28 5.17 -8.28
C TYR A 160 20.97 4.15 -9.20
N HIS A 161 21.10 4.47 -10.48
CA HIS A 161 21.93 3.71 -11.41
C HIS A 161 23.35 4.25 -11.34
N ILE A 162 24.26 3.43 -10.81
CA ILE A 162 25.66 3.78 -10.62
C ILE A 162 26.46 2.92 -11.59
N ASP A 163 26.94 3.54 -12.67
CA ASP A 163 27.59 2.84 -13.77
C ASP A 163 29.01 3.35 -13.99
N ALA A 164 29.91 2.44 -14.35
CA ALA A 164 31.14 2.78 -15.04
C ALA A 164 30.95 2.62 -16.55
N LEU A 165 31.38 3.62 -17.29
CA LEU A 165 31.21 3.73 -18.74
C LEU A 165 32.58 3.85 -19.39
N GLN A 166 32.77 3.15 -20.51
CA GLN A 166 34.00 3.26 -21.27
C GLN A 166 34.04 4.61 -21.98
N LEU A 167 35.12 5.38 -21.75
CA LEU A 167 35.30 6.63 -22.48
C LEU A 167 35.60 6.32 -23.94
N PRO A 168 35.03 7.11 -24.88
CA PRO A 168 35.37 6.97 -26.29
C PRO A 168 36.87 7.26 -26.50
N PRO A 169 37.47 6.73 -27.59
CA PRO A 169 38.85 7.00 -27.93
C PRO A 169 39.13 8.50 -27.90
N GLN A 170 40.15 8.91 -27.13
CA GLN A 170 40.56 10.31 -27.04
C GLN A 170 41.48 10.66 -28.21
N VAL A 171 41.50 11.94 -28.59
CA VAL A 171 42.38 12.46 -29.64
C VAL A 171 43.85 12.12 -29.32
N ARG A 172 44.55 11.51 -30.29
CA ARG A 172 45.99 11.23 -30.22
C ARG A 172 46.72 12.08 -31.24
N GLN A 173 47.79 12.72 -30.79
CA GLN A 173 48.70 13.41 -31.69
C GLN A 173 49.70 12.42 -32.27
N ILE A 174 49.66 12.23 -33.58
CA ILE A 174 50.59 11.37 -34.32
C ILE A 174 51.30 12.27 -35.34
N LYS A 175 52.56 12.60 -35.05
CA LYS A 175 53.32 13.66 -35.75
C LYS A 175 52.57 15.01 -35.67
N ASP A 176 52.26 15.61 -36.81
CA ASP A 176 51.54 16.88 -36.93
C ASP A 176 50.02 16.72 -37.06
N TRP A 177 49.50 15.49 -36.91
CA TRP A 177 48.07 15.19 -37.06
C TRP A 177 47.43 14.86 -35.72
N ASN A 178 46.23 15.41 -35.50
CA ASN A 178 45.33 14.99 -34.44
C ASN A 178 44.37 13.94 -35.03
N MET A 179 44.50 12.69 -34.59
CA MET A 179 43.65 11.58 -35.05
C MET A 179 42.83 11.03 -33.88
N VAL A 180 41.57 10.69 -34.16
CA VAL A 180 40.67 10.04 -33.21
C VAL A 180 39.98 8.87 -33.91
N GLU A 181 39.92 7.73 -33.24
CA GLU A 181 39.18 6.57 -33.71
C GLU A 181 37.69 6.79 -33.42
N LEU A 182 36.85 6.64 -34.43
CA LEU A 182 35.40 6.67 -34.28
C LEU A 182 34.91 5.23 -34.18
N LEU A 183 34.27 4.92 -33.06
CA LEU A 183 33.60 3.64 -32.86
C LEU A 183 32.15 3.77 -33.34
N ASP A 184 31.66 2.77 -34.09
CA ASP A 184 30.26 2.70 -34.53
C ASP A 184 29.30 2.23 -33.41
N GLY A 185 29.77 2.19 -32.16
CA GLY A 185 29.02 1.83 -30.94
C GLY A 185 28.58 3.05 -30.12
N GLY A 186 27.49 2.88 -29.36
CA GLY A 186 27.01 3.88 -28.42
C GLY A 186 27.80 3.93 -27.11
N LEU A 187 27.14 4.36 -26.04
CA LEU A 187 27.73 4.35 -24.70
C LEU A 187 27.83 2.91 -24.17
N GLU A 188 29.05 2.44 -23.90
CA GLU A 188 29.31 1.06 -23.43
C GLU A 188 29.66 1.04 -21.94
N ALA A 189 29.20 0.00 -21.24
CA ALA A 189 29.54 -0.24 -19.84
C ALA A 189 30.98 -0.73 -19.73
N TYR A 190 31.73 -0.18 -18.78
CA TYR A 190 33.08 -0.63 -18.47
C TYR A 190 33.02 -1.87 -17.54
N PRO A 191 33.60 -3.01 -17.93
CA PRO A 191 33.54 -4.24 -17.14
C PRO A 191 34.46 -4.15 -15.92
N TYR A 192 33.91 -3.69 -14.79
CA TYR A 192 34.59 -3.72 -13.50
C TYR A 192 34.31 -5.07 -12.81
N ARG A 193 34.96 -6.11 -13.35
CA ARG A 193 35.05 -7.55 -12.99
C ARG A 193 34.95 -8.37 -14.27
N PRO A 194 36.07 -8.71 -14.92
CA PRO A 194 36.06 -9.68 -16.01
C PRO A 194 35.68 -11.05 -15.45
N GLU A 195 34.91 -11.83 -16.20
CA GLU A 195 34.52 -13.21 -15.84
C GLU A 195 35.73 -14.18 -15.69
N GLU A 196 36.95 -13.74 -16.01
CA GLU A 196 38.17 -14.57 -16.11
C GLU A 196 39.34 -14.11 -15.22
N ALA A 197 39.12 -13.38 -14.11
CA ALA A 197 40.20 -12.98 -13.21
C ALA A 197 40.23 -13.83 -11.92
N ASP A 198 41.19 -14.76 -11.86
CA ASP A 198 41.57 -15.54 -10.67
C ASP A 198 41.74 -14.64 -9.43
N GLU A 199 40.98 -14.96 -8.37
CA GLU A 199 41.18 -14.67 -6.93
C GLU A 199 41.78 -13.31 -6.49
N ALA A 200 41.76 -12.27 -7.31
CA ALA A 200 42.13 -10.92 -6.88
C ALA A 200 40.88 -10.21 -6.36
N THR A 201 40.78 -10.06 -5.03
CA THR A 201 39.78 -9.19 -4.39
C THR A 201 39.94 -7.78 -4.94
N HIS A 202 39.10 -7.41 -5.91
CA HIS A 202 39.12 -6.06 -6.45
C HIS A 202 38.76 -5.07 -5.35
N PRO A 203 39.50 -3.96 -5.21
CA PRO A 203 39.25 -2.99 -4.17
C PRO A 203 37.84 -2.37 -4.33
N PRO A 204 37.12 -2.14 -3.22
CA PRO A 204 35.76 -1.63 -3.27
C PRO A 204 35.70 -0.19 -3.81
N ILE A 205 34.58 0.13 -4.44
CA ILE A 205 34.23 1.49 -4.85
C ILE A 205 33.43 2.11 -3.71
N HIS A 206 33.85 3.28 -3.24
CA HIS A 206 33.10 3.98 -2.19
C HIS A 206 32.14 4.95 -2.87
N ILE A 207 30.88 4.94 -2.44
CA ILE A 207 29.84 5.84 -2.91
C ILE A 207 29.37 6.71 -1.74
N THR A 208 29.11 7.98 -2.03
CA THR A 208 28.48 8.92 -1.12
C THR A 208 27.22 9.47 -1.79
N LEU A 209 26.05 9.28 -1.17
CA LEU A 209 24.79 9.84 -1.65
C LEU A 209 24.24 10.84 -0.62
N ARG A 210 24.08 12.09 -1.03
CA ARG A 210 23.21 13.06 -0.36
C ARG A 210 21.74 12.67 -0.52
N LEU A 211 21.01 12.61 0.58
CA LEU A 211 19.58 12.27 0.62
C LEU A 211 18.71 13.53 0.54
N SER A 212 17.53 13.39 -0.07
CA SER A 212 16.56 14.46 -0.28
C SER A 212 15.80 14.83 0.99
N ASP A 213 15.56 16.13 1.22
CA ASP A 213 14.71 16.62 2.32
C ASP A 213 13.22 16.27 2.16
N ARG A 214 12.84 15.73 0.99
CA ARG A 214 11.46 15.33 0.69
C ARG A 214 11.09 13.95 1.25
N VAL A 215 12.07 13.24 1.78
CA VAL A 215 11.97 11.84 2.16
C VAL A 215 12.43 11.68 3.60
N MET A 216 11.64 11.00 4.41
CA MET A 216 11.94 10.69 5.79
C MET A 216 12.48 9.28 5.89
N TYR A 217 13.59 9.14 6.62
CA TYR A 217 14.15 7.86 7.04
C TYR A 217 14.07 7.82 8.57
N PHE A 218 13.24 6.92 9.10
CA PHE A 218 13.01 6.77 10.54
C PHE A 218 14.04 5.87 11.22
N GLU A 219 14.61 4.97 10.44
CA GLU A 219 15.69 4.06 10.82
C GLU A 219 16.79 4.15 9.75
N ASP A 220 17.95 3.56 10.03
CA ASP A 220 19.04 3.50 9.07
C ASP A 220 18.59 2.70 7.83
N PRO A 221 18.54 3.31 6.63
CA PRO A 221 18.01 2.63 5.46
C PRO A 221 18.94 1.50 5.01
N VAL A 222 18.33 0.38 4.63
CA VAL A 222 19.04 -0.76 4.05
C VAL A 222 19.32 -0.46 2.58
N ILE A 223 20.57 -0.60 2.15
CA ILE A 223 20.93 -0.43 0.74
C ILE A 223 20.86 -1.78 0.06
N ALA A 224 20.11 -1.86 -1.04
CA ALA A 224 20.04 -3.06 -1.86
C ALA A 224 20.47 -2.77 -3.29
N ARG A 225 21.16 -3.73 -3.91
CA ARG A 225 21.47 -3.76 -5.33
C ARG A 225 20.40 -4.53 -6.09
N TRP A 226 20.11 -4.09 -7.30
CA TRP A 226 19.26 -4.84 -8.21
C TRP A 226 20.03 -6.02 -8.81
N ASP A 227 19.42 -7.19 -8.81
CA ASP A 227 19.87 -8.38 -9.54
C ASP A 227 19.02 -8.54 -10.81
N PRO A 228 19.56 -8.23 -12.00
CA PRO A 228 18.83 -8.36 -13.25
C PRO A 228 18.42 -9.80 -13.60
N ALA A 229 19.20 -10.79 -13.17
CA ALA A 229 18.95 -12.19 -13.49
C ALA A 229 17.76 -12.74 -12.69
N GLY A 230 17.73 -12.45 -11.39
CA GLY A 230 16.62 -12.81 -10.49
C GLY A 230 15.44 -11.84 -10.51
N GLN A 231 15.58 -10.65 -11.11
CA GLN A 231 14.62 -9.54 -11.03
C GLN A 231 14.21 -9.21 -9.58
N GLN A 232 15.21 -9.11 -8.70
CA GLN A 232 15.02 -8.96 -7.27
C GLN A 232 16.05 -7.99 -6.66
N TRP A 233 15.72 -7.42 -5.51
CA TRP A 233 16.66 -6.64 -4.72
C TRP A 233 17.47 -7.56 -3.80
N ARG A 234 18.77 -7.32 -3.70
CA ARG A 234 19.68 -8.08 -2.84
C ARG A 234 20.60 -7.17 -2.04
N THR A 235 21.03 -7.60 -0.87
CA THR A 235 21.91 -6.84 0.03
C THR A 235 23.40 -7.21 -0.08
N ASP A 236 23.72 -8.28 -0.81
CA ASP A 236 25.10 -8.72 -1.00
C ASP A 236 25.88 -7.79 -1.96
N GLY A 237 27.21 -7.80 -1.87
CA GLY A 237 28.08 -6.90 -2.65
C GLY A 237 28.08 -5.44 -2.18
N ILE A 238 27.38 -5.14 -1.08
CA ILE A 238 27.38 -3.85 -0.39
C ILE A 238 27.93 -4.02 1.02
N SER A 239 28.84 -3.14 1.44
CA SER A 239 29.46 -3.18 2.76
C SER A 239 29.75 -1.79 3.32
N ASN A 240 30.19 -1.72 4.58
CA ASN A 240 30.65 -0.49 5.24
C ASN A 240 29.66 0.68 5.14
N VAL A 241 28.37 0.37 5.30
CA VAL A 241 27.29 1.37 5.27
C VAL A 241 27.39 2.26 6.50
N THR A 242 27.46 3.56 6.30
CA THR A 242 27.41 4.58 7.35
C THR A 242 26.37 5.62 6.95
N TYR A 243 25.31 5.72 7.74
CA TYR A 243 24.30 6.76 7.59
C TYR A 243 24.58 7.90 8.57
N LYS A 244 24.66 9.12 8.04
CA LYS A 244 24.86 10.33 8.84
C LYS A 244 23.58 11.17 8.82
N THR A 245 22.72 10.95 9.80
CA THR A 245 21.40 11.59 9.91
C THR A 245 21.46 13.12 9.84
N GLN A 246 22.41 13.74 10.54
CA GLN A 246 22.57 15.20 10.55
C GLN A 246 23.03 15.77 9.21
N GLU A 247 23.92 15.05 8.53
CA GLU A 247 24.42 15.43 7.21
C GLU A 247 23.47 14.98 6.10
N LYS A 248 22.39 14.22 6.40
CA LYS A 248 21.53 13.55 5.42
C LYS A 248 22.33 12.92 4.28
N SER A 249 23.39 12.21 4.64
CA SER A 249 24.29 11.57 3.70
C SER A 249 24.46 10.11 4.09
N ILE A 250 24.56 9.24 3.09
CA ILE A 250 24.87 7.84 3.28
C ILE A 250 26.11 7.49 2.47
N THR A 251 27.03 6.78 3.11
CA THR A 251 28.26 6.29 2.48
C THR A 251 28.30 4.79 2.58
N PHE A 252 28.72 4.12 1.51
CA PHE A 252 28.81 2.67 1.45
C PHE A 252 29.85 2.24 0.42
N GLU A 253 30.28 1.00 0.54
CA GLU A 253 31.17 0.35 -0.41
C GLU A 253 30.37 -0.61 -1.30
N MET A 254 30.69 -0.62 -2.58
CA MET A 254 30.20 -1.59 -3.55
C MET A 254 31.37 -2.35 -4.17
N ASP A 255 31.17 -3.64 -4.35
CA ASP A 255 32.19 -4.55 -4.87
C ASP A 255 32.20 -4.61 -6.42
N ALA A 256 31.13 -4.14 -7.05
CA ALA A 256 30.98 -3.82 -8.46
C ALA A 256 30.02 -2.64 -8.65
N PHE A 257 29.82 -2.18 -9.90
CA PHE A 257 28.85 -1.15 -10.23
C PHE A 257 27.44 -1.74 -10.30
N TYR A 258 26.49 -1.13 -9.59
CA TYR A 258 25.12 -1.61 -9.47
C TYR A 258 24.09 -0.50 -9.62
N THR A 259 22.87 -0.91 -9.96
CA THR A 259 21.70 -0.10 -9.63
C THR A 259 21.31 -0.37 -8.17
N VAL A 260 21.14 0.68 -7.37
CA VAL A 260 20.86 0.57 -5.93
C VAL A 260 19.62 1.35 -5.52
N ALA A 261 18.95 0.87 -4.47
CA ALA A 261 17.84 1.54 -3.80
C ALA A 261 18.08 1.61 -2.29
N LEU A 262 17.51 2.64 -1.67
CA LEU A 262 17.43 2.78 -0.22
C LEU A 262 16.09 2.22 0.24
N LEU A 263 16.13 1.22 1.11
CA LEU A 263 14.97 0.51 1.60
C LEU A 263 14.70 0.87 3.06
N GLN A 264 13.42 0.98 3.41
CA GLN A 264 12.98 1.13 4.80
C GLN A 264 11.93 0.06 5.10
N ASP A 265 11.86 -0.39 6.35
CA ASP A 265 10.76 -1.24 6.78
C ASP A 265 9.43 -0.49 6.55
N ALA A 266 8.54 -1.10 5.78
CA ALA A 266 7.22 -0.57 5.47
C ALA A 266 6.36 -0.40 6.72
N HIS A 267 6.71 -1.07 7.81
CA HIS A 267 5.96 -1.17 9.05
C HIS A 267 6.60 -0.41 10.21
N CYS A 268 7.66 0.37 10.00
CA CYS A 268 8.34 1.11 11.08
C CYS A 268 7.40 2.04 11.90
N ASN A 269 6.29 2.47 11.31
CA ASN A 269 5.26 3.29 11.93
C ASN A 269 4.07 2.49 12.52
N MET A 270 4.19 1.17 12.58
CA MET A 270 3.19 0.24 13.09
C MET A 270 3.82 -0.68 14.17
N PRO A 271 3.10 -1.04 15.23
CA PRO A 271 1.73 -0.63 15.54
C PRO A 271 1.64 0.84 15.97
N TYR A 272 0.46 1.43 15.82
CA TYR A 272 0.16 2.78 16.27
C TYR A 272 0.11 2.81 17.80
N ARG A 273 0.61 3.90 18.40
CA ARG A 273 0.51 4.13 19.84
C ARG A 273 -0.85 4.68 20.25
N ALA A 274 -1.46 5.49 19.38
CA ALA A 274 -2.78 6.05 19.57
C ALA A 274 -3.34 6.55 18.23
N TRP A 275 -4.66 6.69 18.17
CA TRP A 275 -5.34 7.37 17.08
C TRP A 275 -6.58 8.09 17.61
N GLU A 276 -6.98 9.15 16.92
CA GLU A 276 -8.22 9.89 17.19
C GLU A 276 -8.80 10.38 15.87
N LEU A 277 -10.09 10.15 15.65
CA LEU A 277 -10.89 10.76 14.61
C LEU A 277 -11.92 11.66 15.30
N ARG A 278 -11.90 12.96 15.01
CA ARG A 278 -12.88 13.90 15.60
C ARG A 278 -13.49 14.80 14.53
N PRO A 279 -14.80 15.10 14.58
CA PRO A 279 -15.39 16.13 13.75
C PRO A 279 -14.83 17.50 14.12
N THR A 280 -14.68 18.37 13.14
CA THR A 280 -14.34 19.79 13.31
C THR A 280 -15.41 20.70 12.71
N GLY A 281 -16.38 20.12 11.99
CA GLY A 281 -17.50 20.79 11.34
C GLY A 281 -18.47 19.74 10.79
N MET A 282 -19.44 20.18 9.97
CA MET A 282 -20.49 19.30 9.45
C MET A 282 -19.96 18.21 8.51
N ASP A 283 -19.14 18.60 7.53
CA ASP A 283 -18.45 17.69 6.61
C ASP A 283 -16.93 17.84 6.76
N GLU A 284 -16.47 18.08 7.98
CA GLU A 284 -15.06 18.29 8.30
C GLU A 284 -14.65 17.47 9.51
N ALA A 285 -13.50 16.82 9.42
CA ALA A 285 -12.94 16.02 10.51
C ALA A 285 -11.41 16.07 10.51
N LEU A 286 -10.82 15.69 11.64
CA LEU A 286 -9.39 15.53 11.82
C LEU A 286 -9.10 14.09 12.26
N LEU A 287 -8.32 13.36 11.45
CA LEU A 287 -7.75 12.08 11.81
C LEU A 287 -6.30 12.29 12.26
N ARG A 288 -6.01 11.95 13.51
CA ARG A 288 -4.66 11.93 14.08
C ARG A 288 -4.23 10.50 14.32
N VAL A 289 -3.08 10.11 13.77
CA VAL A 289 -2.44 8.81 14.00
C VAL A 289 -1.08 9.05 14.63
N THR A 290 -0.87 8.53 15.83
CA THR A 290 0.38 8.64 16.58
C THR A 290 1.11 7.31 16.52
N THR A 291 2.30 7.31 15.96
CA THR A 291 3.18 6.16 15.77
C THR A 291 4.35 6.20 16.75
N VAL A 292 5.29 5.27 16.62
CA VAL A 292 6.55 5.29 17.40
C VAL A 292 7.39 6.52 17.09
N PHE A 293 7.46 6.93 15.82
CA PHE A 293 8.37 7.96 15.33
C PHE A 293 7.70 9.30 14.98
N ALA A 294 6.42 9.27 14.62
CA ALA A 294 5.73 10.44 14.08
C ALA A 294 4.28 10.55 14.56
N THR A 295 3.76 11.77 14.59
CA THR A 295 2.32 12.01 14.65
C THR A 295 1.86 12.61 13.33
N VAL A 296 0.96 11.90 12.64
CA VAL A 296 0.41 12.29 11.35
C VAL A 296 -0.99 12.85 11.57
N GLN A 297 -1.25 14.06 11.07
CA GLN A 297 -2.57 14.70 11.12
C GLN A 297 -3.13 14.89 9.72
N ILE A 298 -4.31 14.34 9.47
CA ILE A 298 -5.02 14.38 8.20
C ILE A 298 -6.34 15.11 8.42
N GLN A 299 -6.51 16.26 7.77
CA GLN A 299 -7.79 16.96 7.75
C GLN A 299 -8.64 16.45 6.59
N ILE A 300 -9.93 16.30 6.86
CA ILE A 300 -10.95 15.81 5.94
C ILE A 300 -11.95 16.94 5.72
N LYS A 301 -12.34 17.17 4.48
CA LYS A 301 -13.36 18.16 4.11
C LYS A 301 -14.11 17.73 2.86
N GLY A 302 -15.42 17.49 2.99
CA GLY A 302 -16.24 17.02 1.89
C GLY A 302 -15.65 15.75 1.27
N ASN A 303 -15.40 15.77 -0.04
CA ASN A 303 -14.86 14.62 -0.79
C ASN A 303 -13.33 14.55 -0.86
N GLN A 304 -12.61 15.32 -0.04
CA GLN A 304 -11.15 15.40 -0.07
C GLN A 304 -10.53 15.31 1.32
N CYS A 305 -9.23 15.01 1.35
CA CYS A 305 -8.41 15.08 2.53
C CYS A 305 -7.09 15.79 2.24
N MET A 306 -6.42 16.20 3.30
CA MET A 306 -5.18 16.96 3.24
C MET A 306 -4.28 16.55 4.39
N LEU A 307 -2.98 16.43 4.12
CA LEU A 307 -1.99 16.32 5.17
C LEU A 307 -1.84 17.69 5.88
N SER A 308 -2.23 17.77 7.14
CA SER A 308 -2.15 18.99 7.95
C SER A 308 -0.78 19.16 8.61
N SER A 309 -0.22 18.08 9.14
CA SER A 309 1.14 18.06 9.68
C SER A 309 1.66 16.63 9.84
N VAL A 310 2.99 16.52 9.85
CA VAL A 310 3.73 15.34 10.30
C VAL A 310 4.75 15.84 11.30
N ALA A 311 4.51 15.56 12.58
CA ALA A 311 5.40 15.97 13.66
C ALA A 311 6.33 14.81 14.03
N VAL A 312 7.65 15.05 13.94
CA VAL A 312 8.71 14.14 14.38
C VAL A 312 9.54 14.87 15.42
N GLU A 313 9.66 14.31 16.63
CA GLU A 313 10.35 14.97 17.76
C GLU A 313 9.90 16.44 17.95
N GLU A 314 8.58 16.67 17.90
CA GLU A 314 7.93 17.99 18.05
C GLU A 314 8.22 19.01 16.92
N LYS A 315 8.86 18.58 15.83
CA LYS A 315 9.10 19.42 14.65
C LYS A 315 8.23 18.97 13.48
N ASP A 316 7.53 19.93 12.89
CA ASP A 316 6.81 19.69 11.65
C ASP A 316 7.80 19.49 10.49
N VAL A 317 7.63 18.37 9.79
CA VAL A 317 8.41 18.00 8.61
C VAL A 317 7.50 17.98 7.37
N LEU A 318 8.10 17.73 6.20
CA LEU A 318 7.37 17.51 4.95
C LEU A 318 6.49 18.69 4.48
N SER A 319 6.91 19.93 4.74
CA SER A 319 6.21 21.16 4.32
C SER A 319 5.88 21.23 2.82
N HIS A 320 6.61 20.50 1.97
CA HIS A 320 6.38 20.44 0.52
C HIS A 320 5.12 19.65 0.11
N VAL A 321 4.57 18.80 0.99
CA VAL A 321 3.32 18.03 0.77
C VAL A 321 2.16 18.48 1.66
N THR A 322 2.46 19.09 2.81
CA THR A 322 1.47 19.66 3.71
C THR A 322 0.61 20.73 3.04
N GLY A 323 -0.67 20.82 3.40
CA GLY A 323 -1.57 21.90 2.94
C GLY A 323 -2.23 21.68 1.57
N LYS A 324 -2.06 20.51 0.95
CA LYS A 324 -2.63 20.18 -0.36
C LYS A 324 -3.85 19.26 -0.24
N TRP A 325 -5.02 19.74 -0.68
CA TRP A 325 -6.23 18.94 -0.80
C TRP A 325 -6.13 17.92 -1.94
N THR A 326 -6.44 16.67 -1.64
CA THR A 326 -6.24 15.53 -2.53
C THR A 326 -7.24 14.41 -2.21
N THR A 327 -7.26 13.34 -3.01
CA THR A 327 -8.02 12.12 -2.68
C THR A 327 -7.30 11.27 -1.63
N PRO A 328 -8.00 10.42 -0.86
CA PRO A 328 -7.35 9.49 0.09
C PRO A 328 -6.29 8.59 -0.56
N LEU A 329 -6.55 8.13 -1.79
CA LEU A 329 -5.62 7.31 -2.57
C LEU A 329 -4.34 8.07 -2.91
N ASP A 330 -4.46 9.30 -3.40
CA ASP A 330 -3.31 10.14 -3.73
C ASP A 330 -2.51 10.51 -2.47
N LEU A 331 -3.19 10.81 -1.35
CA LEU A 331 -2.54 11.07 -0.06
C LEU A 331 -1.69 9.86 0.37
N ARG A 332 -2.23 8.64 0.25
CA ARG A 332 -1.51 7.40 0.55
C ARG A 332 -0.24 7.26 -0.30
N VAL A 333 -0.34 7.54 -1.60
CA VAL A 333 0.82 7.48 -2.52
C VAL A 333 1.87 8.53 -2.14
N VAL A 334 1.45 9.75 -1.85
CA VAL A 334 2.34 10.87 -1.49
C VAL A 334 3.07 10.58 -0.17
N LEU A 335 2.36 10.13 0.86
CA LEU A 335 2.94 9.80 2.17
C LEU A 335 3.92 8.62 2.08
N LYS A 336 3.56 7.54 1.37
CA LYS A 336 4.48 6.42 1.11
C LYS A 336 5.76 6.87 0.40
N LYS A 337 5.64 7.72 -0.64
CA LYS A 337 6.81 8.28 -1.36
C LYS A 337 7.68 9.17 -0.47
N ALA A 338 7.08 9.87 0.49
CA ALA A 338 7.79 10.67 1.47
C ALA A 338 8.44 9.84 2.60
N GLY A 339 8.35 8.51 2.56
CA GLY A 339 8.88 7.61 3.60
C GLY A 339 8.00 7.47 4.83
N VAL A 340 6.80 8.07 4.84
CA VAL A 340 5.85 8.04 5.97
C VAL A 340 4.73 7.06 5.64
N ASN A 341 4.96 5.77 5.90
CA ASN A 341 3.94 4.76 5.69
C ASN A 341 3.12 4.50 6.96
N ILE A 342 1.85 4.93 6.96
CA ILE A 342 0.86 4.56 7.98
C ILE A 342 -0.22 3.64 7.42
N PHE A 343 0.02 2.98 6.28
CA PHE A 343 -0.98 2.21 5.56
C PHE A 343 -0.55 0.75 5.45
N PRO A 344 -1.04 -0.14 6.33
CA PRO A 344 -0.71 -1.55 6.26
C PRO A 344 -1.15 -2.19 4.94
N GLY A 345 -0.40 -3.19 4.53
CA GLY A 345 -0.72 -4.10 3.44
C GLY A 345 -1.53 -5.31 3.89
N GLU A 346 -1.81 -6.18 2.93
CA GLU A 346 -2.55 -7.43 3.16
C GLU A 346 -1.77 -8.38 4.09
N CYS A 347 -0.46 -8.51 3.87
CA CYS A 347 0.44 -9.39 4.62
C CYS A 347 1.15 -8.70 5.79
N SER A 348 0.83 -7.44 6.11
CA SER A 348 1.51 -6.66 7.15
C SER A 348 1.42 -7.27 8.55
N TYR A 349 0.41 -8.10 8.82
CA TYR A 349 0.26 -8.84 10.08
C TYR A 349 1.37 -9.88 10.32
N LYS A 350 2.14 -10.26 9.28
CA LYS A 350 3.29 -11.16 9.40
C LYS A 350 4.51 -10.46 10.01
N TYR A 351 4.64 -9.15 9.81
CA TYR A 351 5.80 -8.35 10.21
C TYR A 351 5.55 -7.51 11.48
N VAL A 352 4.29 -7.29 11.84
CA VAL A 352 3.90 -6.49 13.01
C VAL A 352 3.12 -7.35 13.99
N SER A 353 3.51 -7.33 15.26
CA SER A 353 2.75 -7.98 16.33
C SER A 353 1.44 -7.23 16.59
N VAL A 354 0.36 -7.68 15.96
CA VAL A 354 -0.99 -7.10 16.07
C VAL A 354 -2.02 -8.16 16.46
N ASN A 355 -3.12 -7.72 17.06
CA ASN A 355 -4.30 -8.57 17.25
C ASN A 355 -5.14 -8.51 15.96
N LYS A 356 -4.89 -9.44 15.02
CA LYS A 356 -5.56 -9.49 13.71
C LYS A 356 -7.07 -9.63 13.89
N LYS A 357 -7.80 -8.51 13.71
CA LYS A 357 -9.24 -8.49 13.86
C LYS A 357 -9.94 -9.22 12.71
N ALA A 358 -11.08 -9.83 13.01
CA ALA A 358 -11.95 -10.41 12.00
C ALA A 358 -12.37 -9.32 11.00
N ALA A 359 -12.17 -9.59 9.71
CA ALA A 359 -12.39 -8.61 8.64
C ALA A 359 -13.83 -8.07 8.66
N LEU A 360 -14.81 -8.93 8.94
CA LEU A 360 -16.22 -8.55 9.04
C LEU A 360 -16.46 -7.53 10.15
N ALA A 361 -15.91 -7.76 11.35
CA ALA A 361 -16.07 -6.88 12.50
C ALA A 361 -15.38 -5.52 12.25
N GLU A 362 -14.15 -5.54 11.74
CA GLU A 362 -13.38 -4.33 11.44
C GLU A 362 -14.03 -3.48 10.35
N VAL A 363 -14.39 -4.07 9.20
CA VAL A 363 -14.97 -3.33 8.07
C VAL A 363 -16.33 -2.75 8.44
N ARG A 364 -17.20 -3.52 9.10
CA ARG A 364 -18.50 -3.02 9.55
C ARG A 364 -18.34 -1.93 10.61
N ALA A 365 -17.36 -2.03 11.51
CA ALA A 365 -17.07 -0.96 12.46
C ALA A 365 -16.74 0.34 11.73
N TYR A 366 -15.84 0.30 10.74
CA TYR A 366 -15.47 1.50 9.97
C TYR A 366 -16.64 2.09 9.18
N GLN A 367 -17.50 1.27 8.58
CA GLN A 367 -18.72 1.76 7.91
C GLN A 367 -19.59 2.54 8.89
N GLN A 368 -19.84 1.98 10.08
CA GLN A 368 -20.70 2.61 11.07
C GLN A 368 -20.04 3.84 11.72
N MET A 369 -18.73 3.80 11.98
CA MET A 369 -17.96 4.96 12.47
C MET A 369 -18.01 6.11 11.47
N ALA A 370 -17.79 5.83 10.18
CA ALA A 370 -17.83 6.83 9.13
C ALA A 370 -19.21 7.46 8.96
N LEU A 371 -20.29 6.67 9.10
CA LEU A 371 -21.68 7.16 9.01
C LEU A 371 -21.97 8.24 10.05
N VAL A 372 -21.41 8.12 11.25
CA VAL A 372 -21.70 9.05 12.37
C VAL A 372 -20.57 10.06 12.63
N ALA A 373 -19.50 10.05 11.82
CA ALA A 373 -18.28 10.82 12.04
C ALA A 373 -18.46 12.34 12.00
N SER A 374 -19.61 12.85 11.51
CA SER A 374 -19.95 14.28 11.51
C SER A 374 -20.36 14.81 12.89
N ALA A 375 -20.75 13.91 13.81
CA ALA A 375 -21.24 14.27 15.14
C ALA A 375 -20.58 13.46 16.27
N PHE A 376 -19.83 12.42 15.96
CA PHE A 376 -19.16 11.57 16.95
C PHE A 376 -17.66 11.53 16.69
N ALA A 377 -16.90 11.63 17.77
CA ALA A 377 -15.48 11.37 17.77
C ALA A 377 -15.19 9.94 18.22
N PHE A 378 -14.08 9.41 17.74
CA PHE A 378 -13.59 8.08 18.03
C PHE A 378 -12.10 8.12 18.40
N ALA A 379 -11.70 7.27 19.33
CA ALA A 379 -10.30 7.18 19.70
C ALA A 379 -9.88 5.75 20.07
N TRP A 380 -8.57 5.53 20.03
CA TRP A 380 -7.93 4.31 20.48
C TRP A 380 -8.32 3.91 21.90
N SER A 381 -8.45 2.60 22.15
CA SER A 381 -8.63 2.03 23.49
C SER A 381 -7.61 0.94 23.77
N LYS A 382 -7.04 0.93 24.98
CA LYS A 382 -6.07 -0.10 25.39
C LYS A 382 -6.70 -1.51 25.40
N TRP A 383 -8.00 -1.57 25.66
CA TRP A 383 -8.77 -2.81 25.77
C TRP A 383 -9.01 -3.50 24.44
N ASN A 384 -8.82 -2.81 23.32
CA ASN A 384 -8.95 -3.41 21.99
C ASN A 384 -8.00 -4.59 21.82
N ARG A 385 -6.81 -4.53 22.40
CA ARG A 385 -5.86 -5.64 22.36
C ARG A 385 -6.35 -6.86 23.14
N GLU A 386 -7.02 -6.66 24.28
CA GLU A 386 -7.50 -7.72 25.18
C GLU A 386 -8.81 -8.37 24.69
N ALA A 387 -9.60 -7.68 23.87
CA ALA A 387 -10.91 -8.15 23.39
C ALA A 387 -10.87 -9.32 22.38
N GLY A 388 -9.69 -9.90 22.08
CA GLY A 388 -9.55 -11.00 21.12
C GLY A 388 -9.70 -10.56 19.64
N GLN A 389 -9.82 -11.51 18.72
CA GLN A 389 -9.83 -11.24 17.27
C GLN A 389 -11.22 -10.87 16.74
N GLU A 390 -12.28 -11.42 17.30
CA GLU A 390 -13.66 -11.27 16.81
C GLU A 390 -14.31 -9.92 17.17
N LYS A 391 -13.69 -9.16 18.07
CA LYS A 391 -14.29 -7.96 18.68
C LYS A 391 -13.35 -6.78 18.53
N VAL A 392 -13.91 -5.62 18.25
CA VAL A 392 -13.20 -4.33 18.30
C VAL A 392 -13.70 -3.54 19.49
N VAL A 393 -12.78 -2.87 20.19
CA VAL A 393 -13.09 -1.95 21.29
C VAL A 393 -12.47 -0.60 20.99
N PHE A 394 -13.24 0.47 21.15
CA PHE A 394 -12.78 1.83 20.92
C PHE A 394 -13.54 2.80 21.81
N LYS A 395 -12.97 3.99 21.99
CA LYS A 395 -13.64 5.11 22.65
C LYS A 395 -14.53 5.83 21.64
N ALA A 396 -15.73 6.22 22.07
CA ALA A 396 -16.57 7.14 21.31
C ALA A 396 -17.18 8.20 22.23
N SER A 397 -17.43 9.39 21.66
CA SER A 397 -18.06 10.50 22.35
C SER A 397 -18.83 11.37 21.34
N GLU A 398 -20.01 11.86 21.73
CA GLU A 398 -20.69 12.89 20.95
C GLU A 398 -19.84 14.16 20.94
N HIS A 399 -19.56 14.69 19.76
CA HIS A 399 -18.73 15.87 19.61
C HIS A 399 -19.27 16.78 18.51
N LEU A 400 -19.90 17.89 18.93
CA LEU A 400 -20.50 18.87 18.02
C LEU A 400 -19.65 20.14 17.84
N LYS A 401 -18.58 20.28 18.61
CA LYS A 401 -17.68 21.45 18.60
C LYS A 401 -16.37 21.10 17.90
N ALA A 402 -15.49 22.09 17.71
CA ALA A 402 -14.17 21.88 17.10
C ALA A 402 -13.04 21.74 18.13
N ASP A 403 -13.38 21.73 19.42
CA ASP A 403 -12.44 21.77 20.54
C ASP A 403 -11.88 20.37 20.87
N ALA A 404 -11.00 20.29 21.88
CA ALA A 404 -10.58 19.01 22.42
C ALA A 404 -11.70 18.38 23.27
N ILE A 405 -11.78 17.05 23.28
CA ILE A 405 -12.72 16.29 24.10
C ILE A 405 -12.11 16.07 25.47
N GLU A 406 -12.86 16.33 26.54
CA GLU A 406 -12.39 16.05 27.89
C GLU A 406 -12.36 14.55 28.14
N ASP A 407 -11.36 14.06 28.89
CA ASP A 407 -11.17 12.63 29.11
C ASP A 407 -12.41 11.92 29.71
N LYS A 408 -13.22 12.67 30.47
CA LYS A 408 -14.45 12.20 31.12
C LYS A 408 -15.61 11.95 30.15
N ASP A 409 -15.57 12.55 28.96
CA ASP A 409 -16.67 12.49 27.98
C ASP A 409 -16.56 11.25 27.08
N TRP A 410 -15.45 10.52 27.17
CA TRP A 410 -15.26 9.28 26.42
C TRP A 410 -15.95 8.10 27.09
N SER A 411 -16.71 7.36 26.29
CA SER A 411 -17.27 6.06 26.67
C SER A 411 -16.67 4.94 25.84
N LEU A 412 -16.60 3.73 26.40
CA LEU A 412 -16.07 2.56 25.70
C LEU A 412 -17.19 1.77 25.02
N TYR A 413 -16.95 1.42 23.77
CA TYR A 413 -17.87 0.61 22.97
C TYR A 413 -17.16 -0.62 22.44
N MET A 414 -17.89 -1.74 22.40
CA MET A 414 -17.44 -2.98 21.81
C MET A 414 -18.37 -3.40 20.68
N PHE A 415 -17.79 -3.90 19.59
CA PHE A 415 -18.54 -4.37 18.43
C PHE A 415 -17.90 -5.64 17.85
N ASN A 416 -18.73 -6.64 17.50
CA ASN A 416 -18.26 -7.91 16.94
C ASN A 416 -18.72 -8.15 15.48
N GLY A 417 -19.19 -7.10 14.79
CA GLY A 417 -19.75 -7.21 13.44
C GLY A 417 -21.28 -7.40 13.39
N GLN A 418 -21.89 -7.88 14.47
CA GLN A 418 -23.34 -8.14 14.56
C GLN A 418 -24.00 -7.53 15.79
N LYS A 419 -23.23 -7.23 16.83
CA LYS A 419 -23.69 -6.78 18.13
C LYS A 419 -22.78 -5.66 18.63
N ALA A 420 -23.36 -4.52 18.94
CA ALA A 420 -22.74 -3.35 19.55
C ALA A 420 -23.20 -3.22 21.00
N GLN A 421 -22.29 -2.79 21.87
CA GLN A 421 -22.56 -2.58 23.29
C GLN A 421 -21.68 -1.48 23.89
N LYS A 422 -22.24 -0.71 24.81
CA LYS A 422 -21.49 0.22 25.66
C LYS A 422 -20.97 -0.53 26.90
N LEU A 423 -19.69 -0.39 27.20
CA LEU A 423 -19.04 -1.10 28.29
C LEU A 423 -19.10 -0.29 29.59
N LYS A 424 -19.27 -0.98 30.72
CA LYS A 424 -19.22 -0.39 32.06
C LYS A 424 -17.81 0.03 32.48
N ILE A 425 -16.79 -0.61 31.91
CA ILE A 425 -15.39 -0.31 32.20
C ILE A 425 -14.95 1.03 31.60
N THR A 426 -13.84 1.56 32.12
CA THR A 426 -13.18 2.75 31.59
C THR A 426 -11.72 2.43 31.25
N GLU A 427 -10.99 3.39 30.67
CA GLU A 427 -9.54 3.25 30.44
C GLU A 427 -8.72 3.10 31.73
N THR A 428 -9.29 3.43 32.89
CA THR A 428 -8.61 3.30 34.20
C THR A 428 -8.96 2.00 34.93
N SER A 429 -9.86 1.17 34.40
CA SER A 429 -10.18 -0.13 35.00
C SER A 429 -8.96 -1.05 35.05
N GLU A 430 -8.93 -1.93 36.06
CA GLU A 430 -7.80 -2.84 36.32
C GLU A 430 -7.77 -4.04 35.36
N ALA A 431 -8.93 -4.52 34.92
CA ALA A 431 -9.07 -5.67 34.04
C ALA A 431 -10.14 -5.43 32.98
N PHE A 432 -9.99 -6.09 31.84
CA PHE A 432 -10.99 -6.08 30.79
C PHE A 432 -12.27 -6.81 31.26
N SER A 433 -13.41 -6.20 30.98
CA SER A 433 -14.74 -6.78 31.22
C SER A 433 -15.68 -6.40 30.09
N GLU A 434 -16.49 -7.37 29.68
CA GLU A 434 -17.54 -7.21 28.67
C GLU A 434 -18.90 -6.85 29.27
N GLU A 435 -18.92 -6.52 30.57
CA GLU A 435 -20.12 -6.06 31.24
C GLU A 435 -20.67 -4.79 30.60
N LEU A 436 -21.96 -4.83 30.31
CA LEU A 436 -22.69 -3.74 29.73
C LEU A 436 -22.96 -2.65 30.78
N GLU A 437 -22.90 -1.39 30.37
CA GLU A 437 -23.20 -0.24 31.23
C GLU A 437 -24.62 -0.34 31.83
N GLU A 438 -24.80 0.14 33.05
CA GLU A 438 -26.13 0.20 33.68
C GLU A 438 -27.07 1.05 32.81
N ASP A 439 -28.30 0.57 32.61
CA ASP A 439 -29.33 1.18 31.75
C ASP A 439 -29.00 1.25 30.24
N SER A 440 -28.01 0.48 29.75
CA SER A 440 -27.76 0.28 28.33
C SER A 440 -28.39 -1.01 27.79
N GLU A 441 -28.58 -1.11 26.47
CA GLU A 441 -28.97 -2.34 25.80
C GLU A 441 -27.97 -2.73 24.69
N PHE A 442 -28.19 -3.90 24.09
CA PHE A 442 -27.40 -4.37 22.95
C PHE A 442 -28.10 -4.03 21.63
N HIS A 443 -27.35 -3.55 20.65
CA HIS A 443 -27.89 -3.22 19.33
C HIS A 443 -27.21 -4.02 18.23
N SER A 444 -27.88 -4.19 17.09
CA SER A 444 -27.32 -4.88 15.93
C SER A 444 -26.21 -4.09 15.22
N THR A 445 -26.16 -2.77 15.44
CA THR A 445 -25.21 -1.87 14.79
C THR A 445 -24.70 -0.81 15.76
N LEU A 446 -23.50 -0.30 15.51
CA LEU A 446 -22.96 0.84 16.24
C LEU A 446 -23.79 2.13 16.06
N TYR A 447 -24.39 2.36 14.89
CA TYR A 447 -25.25 3.53 14.65
C TYR A 447 -26.40 3.61 15.67
N HIS A 448 -27.19 2.53 15.80
CA HIS A 448 -28.30 2.47 16.75
C HIS A 448 -27.82 2.56 18.21
N MET A 449 -26.70 1.90 18.54
CA MET A 449 -26.09 1.99 19.88
C MET A 449 -25.73 3.44 20.26
N LEU A 450 -25.17 4.21 19.33
CA LEU A 450 -24.81 5.61 19.58
C LEU A 450 -26.04 6.52 19.58
N LYS A 451 -27.05 6.22 18.76
CA LYS A 451 -28.30 6.98 18.66
C LYS A 451 -29.08 7.04 19.98
N ASP A 452 -29.05 5.98 20.78
CA ASP A 452 -29.76 5.92 22.06
C ASP A 452 -29.26 6.95 23.09
N PHE A 453 -27.98 7.35 22.98
CA PHE A 453 -27.36 8.35 23.85
C PHE A 453 -27.16 9.70 23.15
N ALA A 454 -27.48 9.79 21.86
CA ALA A 454 -27.23 10.96 21.04
C ALA A 454 -28.23 12.08 21.34
N SER A 455 -27.75 13.31 21.35
CA SER A 455 -28.61 14.48 21.29
C SER A 455 -29.34 14.56 19.95
N LYS A 456 -30.49 15.25 19.93
CA LYS A 456 -31.22 15.49 18.69
C LYS A 456 -30.37 16.24 17.66
N GLU A 457 -29.55 17.19 18.13
CA GLU A 457 -28.65 17.95 17.26
C GLU A 457 -27.60 17.04 16.59
N ALA A 458 -27.05 16.07 17.32
CA ALA A 458 -26.13 15.09 16.75
C ALA A 458 -26.80 14.23 15.68
N ILE A 459 -28.02 13.76 15.94
CA ILE A 459 -28.79 12.96 14.97
C ILE A 459 -29.09 13.78 13.71
N ASP A 460 -29.59 15.01 13.87
CA ASP A 460 -29.88 15.92 12.75
C ASP A 460 -28.62 16.18 11.90
N ARG A 461 -27.44 16.29 12.55
CA ARG A 461 -26.15 16.47 11.87
C ARG A 461 -25.66 15.23 11.13
N VAL A 462 -25.90 14.04 11.69
CA VAL A 462 -25.60 12.77 11.01
C VAL A 462 -26.48 12.60 9.78
N GLU A 463 -27.78 12.90 9.89
CA GLU A 463 -28.73 12.78 8.78
C GLU A 463 -28.45 13.78 7.65
N ALA A 464 -27.91 14.95 7.97
CA ALA A 464 -27.59 15.99 7.00
C ALA A 464 -26.16 15.90 6.43
N ALA A 465 -25.31 15.00 6.95
CA ALA A 465 -23.93 14.84 6.49
C ALA A 465 -23.85 14.35 5.04
N SER A 466 -22.82 14.81 4.33
CA SER A 466 -22.60 14.43 2.93
C SER A 466 -22.08 12.99 2.84
N PHE A 467 -22.68 12.19 1.96
CA PHE A 467 -22.20 10.84 1.68
C PHE A 467 -20.75 10.82 1.15
N LEU A 468 -20.29 11.90 0.51
CA LEU A 468 -18.91 12.05 0.05
C LEU A 468 -17.93 12.21 1.21
N PHE A 469 -18.34 12.90 2.27
CA PHE A 469 -17.56 13.01 3.50
C PHE A 469 -17.48 11.65 4.19
N THR A 470 -18.61 10.96 4.34
CA THR A 470 -18.65 9.60 4.88
C THR A 470 -17.73 8.65 4.11
N ASP A 471 -17.73 8.70 2.78
CA ASP A 471 -16.87 7.88 1.93
C ASP A 471 -15.37 8.17 2.19
N VAL A 472 -14.96 9.43 2.29
CA VAL A 472 -13.57 9.79 2.60
C VAL A 472 -13.13 9.29 3.98
N VAL A 473 -13.98 9.48 5.01
CA VAL A 473 -13.69 8.96 6.36
C VAL A 473 -13.53 7.44 6.30
N TYR A 474 -14.46 6.75 5.64
CA TYR A 474 -14.43 5.30 5.49
C TYR A 474 -13.17 4.80 4.77
N GLN A 475 -12.79 5.43 3.66
CA GLN A 475 -11.58 5.07 2.91
C GLN A 475 -10.30 5.27 3.74
N LEU A 476 -10.22 6.34 4.52
CA LEU A 476 -9.06 6.59 5.39
C LEU A 476 -8.98 5.58 6.54
N LEU A 477 -10.12 5.25 7.17
CA LEU A 477 -10.18 4.23 8.21
C LEU A 477 -9.81 2.84 7.66
N LEU A 478 -10.29 2.47 6.48
CA LEU A 478 -9.90 1.24 5.80
C LEU A 478 -8.42 1.22 5.41
N ALA A 479 -7.88 2.33 4.92
CA ALA A 479 -6.49 2.39 4.48
C ALA A 479 -5.50 2.33 5.65
N THR A 480 -5.87 2.89 6.80
CA THR A 480 -5.04 2.90 8.01
C THR A 480 -5.26 1.67 8.88
N ARG A 481 -6.43 1.02 8.82
CA ARG A 481 -6.78 -0.14 9.65
C ARG A 481 -6.49 0.09 11.14
N VAL A 482 -6.84 1.27 11.64
CA VAL A 482 -6.55 1.71 13.00
C VAL A 482 -7.05 0.74 14.09
N LEU A 483 -8.11 -0.03 13.89
CA LEU A 483 -8.62 -1.01 14.86
C LEU A 483 -7.78 -2.30 14.93
N THR A 484 -7.04 -2.65 13.88
CA THR A 484 -6.16 -3.84 13.89
C THR A 484 -4.74 -3.48 14.30
N TYR A 485 -4.23 -2.34 13.83
CA TYR A 485 -2.82 -1.96 13.97
C TYR A 485 -2.55 -1.03 15.17
N SER A 486 -3.41 -1.01 16.19
CA SER A 486 -3.27 -0.17 17.39
C SER A 486 -3.50 -0.91 18.69
#